data_AF-A0AAN4IKT4-F1
#
_entry.id   AF-A0AAN4IKT4-F1
#
_cell.length_a   1.000
_cell.length_b   1.000
_cell.length_c   1.000
_cell.angle_alpha   90.00
_cell.angle_beta   90.00
_cell.angle_gamma   90.00
#
_symmetry.space_group_name_H-M   'P 1'
#
loop_
_entity.id
_entity.type
_entity.pdbx_description
1 polymer ?
#
loop_
_entity_poly.entity_id
_entity_poly.type
_entity_poly.pdbx_seq_one_letter_code
_entity_poly.pdbx_strand_id
1 'polypeptide(L)'
;MKEIDLLYENIYQLLIKPYLLDLSSQSGKKIELNYTCKIKDAADEIKGSMIFNDVDGKQKATCTIRVLILKTFHDGRYRFVIESVIYDLINNYSGFILTGRLFWQGEGFGHELFPVTNKYNAWRWKNKKIIDISW
;
A
#
# COMPACT_ATOMS: atom_id res chain seq x y z
N MET A 1 -1.19 -21.74 2.33
CA MET A 1 -1.47 -20.30 2.10
C MET A 1 -1.46 -20.06 0.60
N LYS A 2 -2.44 -19.35 0.02
CA LYS A 2 -2.43 -19.08 -1.42
C LYS A 2 -1.32 -18.06 -1.74
N GLU A 3 -0.80 -18.11 -2.96
CA GLU A 3 0.22 -17.14 -3.45
C GLU A 3 -0.22 -15.69 -3.24
N ILE A 4 -1.48 -15.38 -3.57
CA ILE A 4 -2.04 -14.04 -3.41
C ILE A 4 -2.08 -13.56 -1.95
N ASP A 5 -2.31 -14.47 -0.99
CA ASP A 5 -2.31 -14.15 0.44
C ASP A 5 -0.89 -13.75 0.88
N LEU A 6 0.11 -14.55 0.50
CA LEU A 6 1.51 -14.31 0.81
C LEU A 6 1.99 -12.98 0.20
N LEU A 7 1.65 -12.71 -1.06
CA LEU A 7 2.03 -11.48 -1.74
C LEU A 7 1.35 -10.26 -1.11
N TYR A 8 0.05 -10.36 -0.79
CA TYR A 8 -0.66 -9.29 -0.12
C TYR A 8 -0.08 -9.00 1.26
N GLU A 9 0.22 -10.03 2.06
CA GLU A 9 0.81 -9.86 3.39
C GLU A 9 2.15 -9.12 3.32
N ASN A 10 3.02 -9.51 2.39
CA ASN A 10 4.31 -8.84 2.20
C ASN A 10 4.15 -7.39 1.73
N ILE A 11 3.27 -7.14 0.75
CA ILE A 11 2.93 -5.78 0.31
C ILE A 11 2.38 -4.96 1.49
N TYR A 12 1.52 -5.54 2.30
CA TYR A 12 0.93 -4.87 3.45
C TYR A 12 2.00 -4.47 4.46
N GLN A 13 2.82 -5.41 4.92
CA GLN A 13 3.82 -5.15 5.96
C GLN A 13 4.91 -4.18 5.48
N LEU A 14 5.41 -4.36 4.26
CA LEU A 14 6.57 -3.60 3.76
C LEU A 14 6.18 -2.22 3.22
N LEU A 15 4.99 -2.09 2.61
CA LEU A 15 4.66 -0.92 1.79
C LEU A 15 3.44 -0.16 2.26
N ILE A 16 2.41 -0.82 2.81
CA ILE A 16 1.17 -0.15 3.21
C ILE A 16 1.24 0.29 4.67
N LYS A 17 1.55 -0.65 5.57
CA LYS A 17 1.56 -0.43 7.02
C LYS A 17 2.42 0.76 7.45
N PRO A 18 3.64 0.98 6.91
CA PRO A 18 4.44 2.14 7.29
C PRO A 18 3.78 3.48 6.94
N TYR A 19 3.03 3.55 5.84
CA TYR A 19 2.28 4.75 5.45
C TYR A 19 1.06 4.95 6.35
N LEU A 20 0.34 3.88 6.68
CA LEU A 20 -0.81 3.98 7.57
C LEU A 20 -0.41 4.40 8.99
N LEU A 21 0.71 3.86 9.49
CA LEU A 21 1.30 4.25 10.77
C LEU A 21 1.58 5.76 10.79
N ASP A 22 2.35 6.24 9.82
CA ASP A 22 2.76 7.65 9.79
C ASP A 22 1.52 8.57 9.61
N LEU A 23 0.49 8.18 8.85
CA LEU A 23 -0.75 8.97 8.71
C LEU A 23 -1.57 8.97 10.01
N SER A 24 -1.74 7.80 10.63
CA SER A 24 -2.46 7.61 11.88
C SER A 24 -1.81 8.42 13.02
N SER A 25 -0.48 8.38 13.10
CA SER A 25 0.29 9.14 14.09
C SER A 25 0.16 10.64 13.90
N GLN A 26 0.22 11.13 12.66
CA GLN A 26 0.10 12.56 12.38
C GLN A 26 -1.33 13.09 12.56
N SER A 27 -2.35 12.30 12.20
CA SER A 27 -3.74 12.72 12.32
C SER A 27 -4.34 12.48 13.70
N GLY A 28 -3.73 11.61 14.52
CA GLY A 28 -4.28 11.17 15.80
C GLY A 28 -5.58 10.35 15.66
N LYS A 29 -5.81 9.73 14.49
CA LYS A 29 -7.05 8.98 14.19
C LYS A 29 -6.77 7.52 13.95
N LYS A 30 -7.70 6.67 14.36
CA LYS A 30 -7.73 5.26 13.95
C LYS A 30 -8.13 5.18 12.47
N ILE A 31 -7.62 4.18 11.75
CA ILE A 31 -7.92 4.02 10.33
C ILE A 31 -8.66 2.71 10.11
N GLU A 32 -9.90 2.79 9.65
CA GLU A 32 -10.67 1.63 9.18
C GLU A 32 -10.29 1.32 7.73
N LEU A 33 -9.62 0.19 7.52
CA LEU A 33 -9.12 -0.24 6.22
C LEU A 33 -10.13 -1.16 5.57
N ASN A 34 -10.46 -0.88 4.32
CA ASN A 34 -11.14 -1.77 3.40
C ASN A 34 -10.18 -2.05 2.26
N TYR A 35 -9.80 -3.31 2.05
CA TYR A 35 -8.79 -3.65 1.06
C TYR A 35 -9.30 -4.65 0.04
N THR A 36 -8.71 -4.57 -1.16
CA THR A 36 -8.88 -5.53 -2.22
C THR A 36 -7.52 -5.79 -2.85
N CYS A 37 -7.16 -7.05 -3.03
CA CYS A 37 -5.94 -7.47 -3.72
C CYS A 37 -6.29 -8.44 -4.85
N LYS A 38 -5.73 -8.23 -6.03
CA LYS A 38 -5.92 -9.10 -7.19
C LYS A 38 -4.61 -9.32 -7.94
N ILE A 39 -4.39 -10.55 -8.39
CA ILE A 39 -3.39 -10.84 -9.42
C ILE A 39 -4.06 -10.61 -10.79
N LYS A 40 -3.44 -9.79 -11.64
CA LYS A 40 -3.92 -9.50 -12.99
C LYS A 40 -4.12 -10.82 -13.75
N ASP A 41 -5.28 -10.92 -14.42
CA ASP A 41 -5.69 -12.09 -15.20
C ASP A 41 -5.91 -13.39 -14.39
N ALA A 42 -5.78 -13.36 -13.06
CA ALA A 42 -6.19 -14.45 -12.19
C ALA A 42 -7.66 -14.32 -11.76
N ALA A 43 -8.29 -15.46 -11.47
CA ALA A 43 -9.64 -15.53 -10.92
C ALA A 43 -9.68 -15.20 -9.41
N ASP A 44 -8.59 -15.50 -8.68
CA ASP A 44 -8.49 -15.25 -7.25
C ASP A 44 -8.40 -13.75 -6.93
N GLU A 45 -9.14 -13.34 -5.90
CA GLU A 45 -9.17 -11.99 -5.35
C GLU A 45 -9.30 -12.10 -3.83
N ILE A 46 -8.59 -11.25 -3.09
CA ILE A 46 -8.74 -11.10 -1.64
C ILE A 46 -9.50 -9.81 -1.37
N LYS A 47 -10.52 -9.88 -0.53
CA LYS A 47 -11.20 -8.70 0.03
C LYS A 47 -11.27 -8.84 1.53
N GLY A 48 -11.16 -7.72 2.23
CA GLY A 48 -11.35 -7.71 3.67
C GLY A 48 -11.44 -6.31 4.23
N SER A 49 -11.74 -6.25 5.52
CA SER A 49 -11.66 -5.03 6.30
C SER A 49 -10.92 -5.28 7.61
N MET A 50 -10.25 -4.26 8.12
CA MET A 50 -9.58 -4.30 9.41
C MET A 50 -9.48 -2.91 10.00
N ILE A 51 -9.48 -2.80 11.33
CA ILE A 51 -9.22 -1.52 11.99
C ILE A 51 -7.74 -1.45 12.35
N PHE A 52 -7.04 -0.49 11.78
CA PHE A 52 -5.68 -0.13 12.14
C PHE A 52 -5.70 0.74 13.40
N ASN A 53 -5.30 0.14 14.52
CA ASN A 53 -5.37 0.69 15.87
C ASN A 53 -3.98 0.97 16.45
N ASP A 54 -3.22 1.87 15.82
CA ASP A 54 -1.87 2.24 16.31
C ASP A 54 -1.88 3.51 17.19
N VAL A 55 -3.05 4.13 17.37
CA VAL A 55 -3.24 5.33 18.20
C VAL A 55 -4.51 5.20 19.04
N ASP A 56 -4.49 5.75 20.26
CA ASP A 56 -5.65 5.83 21.16
C ASP A 56 -6.69 6.90 20.74
N GLY A 57 -6.70 7.27 19.47
CA GLY A 57 -7.66 8.22 18.91
C GLY A 57 -9.10 7.74 19.07
N LYS A 58 -10.00 8.66 19.48
CA LYS A 58 -11.45 8.40 19.51
C LYS A 58 -12.11 8.55 18.13
N GLN A 59 -11.48 9.31 17.23
CA GLN A 59 -11.98 9.57 15.88
C GLN A 59 -11.43 8.54 14.88
N LYS A 60 -12.23 8.24 13.85
CA LYS A 60 -11.91 7.27 12.79
C LYS A 60 -11.80 7.96 11.43
N ALA A 61 -10.85 7.52 10.63
CA ALA A 61 -10.74 7.80 9.20
C ALA A 61 -10.99 6.49 8.43
N THR A 62 -11.52 6.58 7.21
CA THR A 62 -11.81 5.40 6.38
C THR A 62 -10.82 5.33 5.23
N CYS A 63 -10.12 4.21 5.08
CA CYS A 63 -9.14 3.97 4.04
C CYS A 63 -9.60 2.85 3.11
N THR A 64 -9.63 3.09 1.80
CA THR A 64 -9.82 2.08 0.77
C THR A 64 -8.49 1.80 0.08
N ILE A 65 -8.05 0.55 0.06
CA ILE A 65 -6.81 0.12 -0.57
C ILE A 65 -7.11 -0.88 -1.69
N ARG A 66 -6.53 -0.65 -2.86
CA ARG A 66 -6.57 -1.56 -4.00
C ARG A 66 -5.14 -1.93 -4.37
N VAL A 67 -4.86 -3.23 -4.38
CA VAL A 67 -3.58 -3.79 -4.79
C VAL A 67 -3.80 -4.60 -6.05
N LEU A 68 -3.10 -4.21 -7.13
CA LEU A 68 -3.01 -4.98 -8.36
C LEU A 68 -1.60 -5.54 -8.49
N ILE A 69 -1.49 -6.86 -8.56
CA ILE A 69 -0.24 -7.57 -8.76
C ILE A 69 -0.18 -8.04 -10.21
N LEU A 70 0.94 -7.81 -10.89
CA LEU A 70 1.20 -8.29 -12.23
C LEU A 70 2.35 -9.30 -12.16
N LYS A 71 2.09 -10.54 -12.60
CA LYS A 71 3.16 -11.53 -12.79
C LYS A 71 4.08 -11.06 -13.89
N THR A 72 5.39 -11.20 -13.68
CA THR A 72 6.37 -10.95 -14.74
C THR A 72 6.81 -12.28 -15.36
N PHE A 73 7.49 -12.23 -16.50
CA PHE A 73 8.01 -13.43 -17.17
C PHE A 73 9.06 -14.19 -16.35
N HIS A 74 9.62 -13.57 -15.31
CA HIS A 74 10.60 -14.20 -14.43
C HIS A 74 9.90 -14.72 -13.18
N ASP A 75 10.08 -16.01 -12.91
CA ASP A 75 9.54 -16.65 -11.71
C ASP A 75 10.00 -15.94 -10.44
N GLY A 76 9.08 -15.78 -9.49
CA GLY A 76 9.33 -15.10 -8.23
C GLY A 76 9.46 -13.57 -8.34
N ARG A 77 9.20 -12.96 -9.50
CA ARG A 77 9.18 -11.49 -9.67
C ARG A 77 7.79 -11.00 -10.07
N TYR A 78 7.34 -9.98 -9.36
CA TYR A 78 6.03 -9.37 -9.50
C TYR A 78 6.17 -7.86 -9.64
N ARG A 79 5.32 -7.24 -10.45
CA ARG A 79 5.07 -5.80 -10.36
C ARG A 79 3.82 -5.59 -9.53
N PHE A 80 3.73 -4.45 -8.87
CA PHE A 80 2.52 -4.07 -8.16
C PHE A 80 2.13 -2.62 -8.44
N VAL A 81 0.84 -2.37 -8.28
CA VAL A 81 0.25 -1.04 -8.16
C VAL A 81 -0.62 -1.05 -6.91
N ILE A 82 -0.40 -0.10 -6.02
CA ILE A 82 -1.19 0.12 -4.82
C ILE A 82 -1.84 1.48 -4.97
N GLU A 83 -3.15 1.54 -4.90
CA GLU A 83 -3.91 2.77 -4.79
C GLU A 83 -4.60 2.80 -3.43
N SER A 84 -4.37 3.87 -2.68
CA SER A 84 -4.98 4.11 -1.37
C SER A 84 -5.68 5.46 -1.36
N VAL A 85 -6.92 5.48 -0.90
CA VAL A 85 -7.73 6.69 -0.69
C VAL A 85 -8.27 6.68 0.73
N ILE A 86 -8.07 7.78 1.45
CA ILE A 86 -8.35 7.94 2.86
C ILE A 86 -9.26 9.14 3.03
N TYR A 87 -10.43 8.91 3.62
CA TYR A 87 -11.44 9.90 3.91
C TYR A 87 -11.39 10.30 5.37
N ASP A 88 -11.81 11.53 5.65
CA ASP A 88 -11.98 12.05 7.01
C ASP A 88 -10.70 12.05 7.85
N LEU A 89 -9.52 12.11 7.22
CA LEU A 89 -8.26 12.22 7.94
C LEU A 89 -8.20 13.59 8.63
N ILE A 90 -8.20 14.69 7.87
CA ILE A 90 -8.18 16.07 8.43
C ILE A 90 -9.10 17.03 7.67
N ASN A 91 -9.17 16.98 6.33
CA ASN A 91 -10.19 17.65 5.49
C ASN A 91 -10.27 16.97 4.10
N ASN A 92 -11.48 16.78 3.56
CA ASN A 92 -11.77 16.17 2.24
C ASN A 92 -11.29 14.72 2.07
N TYR A 93 -10.14 14.50 1.44
CA TYR A 93 -9.58 13.18 1.16
C TYR A 93 -8.05 13.26 1.06
N SER A 94 -7.37 12.16 1.35
CA SER A 94 -5.92 11.97 1.23
C SER A 94 -5.64 10.59 0.64
N GLY A 95 -4.39 10.29 0.29
CA GLY A 95 -4.09 8.97 -0.25
C GLY A 95 -2.67 8.82 -0.76
N PHE A 96 -2.41 7.67 -1.36
CA PHE A 96 -1.15 7.41 -2.03
C PHE A 96 -1.32 6.43 -3.18
N ILE A 97 -0.47 6.60 -4.19
CA ILE A 97 -0.28 5.60 -5.23
C ILE A 97 1.17 5.16 -5.16
N LEU A 98 1.40 3.86 -5.03
CA LEU A 98 2.73 3.25 -5.08
C LEU A 98 2.78 2.27 -6.23
N THR A 99 3.87 2.29 -6.98
CA THR A 99 4.15 1.29 -8.00
C THR A 99 5.55 0.78 -7.82
N GLY A 100 5.77 -0.50 -8.09
CA GLY A 100 7.09 -1.08 -7.87
C GLY A 100 7.17 -2.54 -8.26
N ARG A 101 8.21 -3.19 -7.75
CA ARG A 101 8.50 -4.61 -7.91
C ARG A 101 8.59 -5.27 -6.54
N LEU A 102 8.08 -6.49 -6.48
CA LEU A 102 8.31 -7.42 -5.40
C LEU A 102 9.05 -8.62 -5.99
N PHE A 103 10.13 -9.06 -5.36
CA PHE A 103 10.93 -10.18 -5.86
C PHE A 103 11.39 -11.07 -4.71
N TRP A 104 11.37 -12.38 -4.95
CA TRP A 104 11.88 -13.34 -3.99
C TRP A 104 13.38 -13.16 -3.79
N GLN A 105 13.82 -13.08 -2.54
CA GLN A 105 15.21 -12.92 -2.13
C GLN A 105 15.51 -13.84 -0.95
N GLY A 106 16.06 -15.03 -1.25
CA GLY A 106 16.43 -16.01 -0.23
C GLY A 106 15.21 -16.55 0.53
N GLU A 107 15.05 -16.16 1.79
CA GLU A 107 13.96 -16.59 2.67
C GLU A 107 12.76 -15.61 2.72
N GLY A 108 12.80 -14.50 1.97
CA GLY A 108 11.74 -13.49 2.00
C GLY A 108 11.58 -12.72 0.69
N PHE A 109 10.88 -11.58 0.76
CA PHE A 109 10.68 -10.69 -0.38
C PHE A 109 11.48 -9.40 -0.25
N GLY A 110 12.26 -9.09 -1.29
CA GLY A 110 12.77 -7.75 -1.55
C GLY A 110 11.75 -6.91 -2.33
N HIS A 111 11.91 -5.59 -2.28
CA HIS A 111 11.08 -4.67 -3.05
C HIS A 111 11.87 -3.50 -3.63
N GLU A 112 11.38 -2.96 -4.75
CA GLU A 112 11.89 -1.76 -5.40
C GLU A 112 10.70 -0.85 -5.74
N LEU A 113 10.75 0.43 -5.37
CA LEU A 113 9.71 1.41 -5.71
C LEU A 113 10.09 2.18 -6.97
N PHE A 114 9.15 2.33 -7.89
CA PHE A 114 9.32 3.20 -9.04
C PHE A 114 9.01 4.66 -8.70
N PRO A 115 9.62 5.60 -9.42
CA PRO A 115 9.22 7.00 -9.40
C PRO A 115 7.73 7.20 -9.64
N VAL A 116 7.02 7.83 -8.69
CA VAL A 116 5.61 8.19 -8.85
C VAL A 116 5.28 9.57 -8.28
N THR A 117 4.65 10.42 -9.09
CA THR A 117 3.99 11.64 -8.60
C THR A 117 2.69 11.24 -7.89
N ASN A 118 2.66 11.39 -6.56
CA ASN A 118 1.46 11.03 -5.78
C ASN A 118 0.28 11.96 -6.14
N LYS A 119 -0.75 11.39 -6.77
CA LYS A 119 -1.98 12.09 -7.19
C LYS A 119 -2.83 12.57 -6.01
N TYR A 120 -2.77 11.90 -4.87
CA TYR A 120 -3.59 12.18 -3.69
C TYR A 120 -2.75 12.84 -2.58
N ASN A 121 -1.96 13.86 -2.94
CA ASN A 121 -1.02 14.49 -2.02
C ASN A 121 -1.52 15.82 -1.44
N ALA A 122 -2.72 15.83 -0.84
CA ALA A 122 -3.24 17.01 -0.13
C ALA A 122 -2.27 17.52 0.97
N TRP A 123 -1.36 16.67 1.43
CA TRP A 123 -0.47 16.90 2.58
C TRP A 123 1.01 17.12 2.23
N ARG A 124 1.40 17.19 0.95
CA ARG A 124 2.81 17.20 0.51
C ARG A 124 3.67 16.13 1.20
N TRP A 125 3.04 15.01 1.53
CA TRP A 125 3.61 13.90 2.25
C TRP A 125 4.77 13.34 1.45
N LYS A 126 5.96 13.50 2.03
CA LYS A 126 7.27 13.22 1.44
C LYS A 126 7.42 13.77 0.02
N ASN A 127 7.71 15.06 -0.03
CA ASN A 127 8.80 15.59 -0.88
C ASN A 127 10.18 14.97 -0.55
N LYS A 128 10.24 13.71 -0.10
CA LYS A 128 11.49 12.95 -0.20
C LYS A 128 11.53 12.53 -1.64
N LYS A 129 12.33 13.26 -2.42
CA LYS A 129 12.82 12.87 -3.74
C LYS A 129 12.72 11.35 -3.84
N ILE A 130 11.85 10.88 -4.72
CA ILE A 130 12.14 9.63 -5.41
C ILE A 130 13.61 9.76 -5.80
N ILE A 131 14.45 8.91 -5.24
CA ILE A 131 15.85 8.87 -5.61
C ILE A 131 15.82 8.51 -7.09
N ASP A 132 16.20 9.49 -7.90
CA ASP A 132 16.45 9.33 -9.32
C ASP A 132 17.63 8.36 -9.42
N ILE A 133 17.33 7.08 -9.63
CA ILE A 133 18.33 6.13 -10.08
C ILE A 133 18.29 6.23 -11.60
N SER A 134 19.03 7.21 -12.11
CA SER A 134 19.30 7.34 -13.54
C SER A 134 19.95 6.06 -14.05
N TRP A 135 19.31 5.50 -15.09
CA TRP A 135 19.68 4.41 -16.01
C TRP A 135 20.99 3.66 -15.78
#